data_AF-A0A7X7ZDF9-F1
#
_entry.id   AF-A0A7X7ZDF9-F1
#
_cell.length_a   1.000
_cell.length_b   1.000
_cell.length_c   1.000
_cell.angle_alpha   90.00
_cell.angle_beta   90.00
_cell.angle_gamma   90.00
#
_symmetry.space_group_name_H-M   'P 1'
#
loop_
_entity.id
_entity.type
_entity.pdbx_description
1 polymer ?
#
loop_
_entity_poly.entity_id
_entity_poly.type
_entity_poly.pdbx_seq_one_letter_code
_entity_poly.pdbx_strand_id
1 'polypeptide(L)' 'MDSIIITPKDKKQAGTVKKILKALDVPLRKADSPYNPKFVEKIMQSEQEIKEGKVTRIGSEKGLAEFLGMKNEA' A
#
# COMPACT_ATOMS: atom_id res chain seq x y z
N MET A 1 -18.70 -7.93 18.94
CA MET A 1 -18.30 -6.56 19.30
C MET A 1 -17.81 -5.91 18.03
N ASP A 2 -18.37 -4.75 17.70
CA ASP A 2 -18.12 -4.09 16.42
C ASP A 2 -17.01 -3.03 16.57
N SER A 3 -16.26 -2.79 15.50
CA SER A 3 -15.24 -1.75 15.46
C SER A 3 -15.82 -0.46 14.87
N ILE A 4 -15.45 0.68 15.46
CA ILE A 4 -15.83 2.00 14.96
C ILE A 4 -14.62 2.64 14.29
N ILE A 5 -14.76 2.99 13.01
CA ILE A 5 -13.74 3.71 12.24
C ILE A 5 -14.10 5.19 12.21
N ILE A 6 -13.17 6.05 12.64
CA ILE A 6 -13.35 7.51 12.63
C ILE A 6 -12.43 8.11 11.58
N THR A 7 -13.00 8.89 10.65
CA THR A 7 -12.27 9.56 9.56
C THR A 7 -12.37 11.08 9.70
N PRO A 8 -11.46 11.73 10.46
CA PRO A 8 -11.46 13.19 10.63
C PRO A 8 -11.20 13.91 9.30
N LYS A 9 -11.84 15.07 9.09
CA LYS A 9 -11.66 15.86 7.85
C LYS A 9 -10.36 16.67 7.85
N ASP A 10 -9.82 16.98 9.03
CA ASP A 10 -8.62 17.81 9.19
C ASP A 10 -7.81 17.44 10.44
N LYS A 11 -6.60 18.00 10.54
CA LYS A 11 -5.66 17.74 11.64
C LYS A 11 -6.18 18.20 13.00
N LYS A 12 -6.99 19.26 13.06
CA LYS A 12 -7.55 19.80 14.30
C LYS A 12 -8.61 18.84 14.86
N GLN A 13 -9.51 18.35 14.01
CA GLN A 13 -10.49 17.33 14.36
C GLN A 13 -9.82 16.04 14.86
N ALA A 14 -8.80 15.55 14.13
CA ALA A 14 -8.05 14.37 14.53
C ALA A 14 -7.42 14.52 15.94
N GLY A 15 -6.86 15.70 16.22
CA GLY A 15 -6.28 16.02 17.53
C GLY A 15 -7.32 16.00 18.66
N THR A 16 -8.50 16.57 18.44
CA THR A 16 -9.58 16.59 19.43
C THR A 16 -10.12 15.20 19.71
N VAL A 17 -10.42 14.42 18.67
CA VAL A 17 -10.90 13.03 18.80
C VAL A 17 -9.89 12.19 19.56
N LYS A 18 -8.59 12.32 19.23
CA LYS A 18 -7.52 11.60 19.93
C LYS A 18 -7.47 11.89 21.42
N LYS A 19 -7.72 13.13 21.86
CA LYS A 19 -7.75 13.51 23.28
C LYS A 19 -8.95 12.89 24.00
N ILE A 20 -10.13 12.93 23.38
CA ILE A 20 -11.35 12.33 23.94
C ILE A 20 -11.16 10.81 24.13
N LEU A 21 -10.69 10.12 23.10
CA LEU A 21 -10.48 8.67 23.17
C LEU A 21 -9.43 8.27 24.21
N LYS A 22 -8.35 9.06 24.36
CA LYS A 22 -7.37 8.87 25.43
C LYS A 22 -7.97 9.09 26.82
N ALA A 23 -8.84 10.08 27.00
CA ALA A 23 -9.48 10.35 28.28
C ALA A 23 -10.45 9.22 28.71
N LEU A 24 -11.00 8.51 27.73
CA LEU A 24 -11.87 7.34 27.92
C LEU A 24 -11.08 6.01 28.01
N ASP A 25 -9.75 6.07 28.07
CA ASP A 25 -8.84 4.91 28.06
C ASP A 25 -9.09 3.94 26.89
N VAL A 26 -9.53 4.48 25.75
CA VAL A 26 -9.77 3.68 24.54
C VAL A 26 -8.44 3.47 23.81
N PRO A 27 -8.03 2.21 23.56
CA PRO A 27 -6.78 1.91 22.88
C PRO A 27 -6.85 2.34 21.41
N LEU A 28 -6.01 3.31 21.04
CA LEU A 28 -5.86 3.76 19.66
C LEU A 28 -4.89 2.85 18.92
N ARG A 29 -5.41 1.99 18.06
CA ARG A 29 -4.61 1.23 17.12
C ARG A 29 -4.35 2.11 15.90
N LYS A 30 -3.08 2.32 15.56
CA LYS A 30 -2.78 2.70 14.18
C LYS A 30 -3.07 1.45 13.35
N ALA A 31 -3.79 1.60 12.25
CA ALA A 31 -3.74 0.58 11.23
C ALA A 31 -2.26 0.40 10.88
N ASP A 32 -1.79 -0.84 10.83
CA ASP A 32 -0.50 -1.15 10.22
C ASP A 32 -0.47 -0.55 8.81
N SER A 33 0.73 -0.47 8.22
CA SER A 33 0.92 0.03 6.86
C SER A 33 -0.25 -0.40 5.95
N PRO A 34 -0.86 0.50 5.18
CA PRO A 34 -1.98 0.14 4.31
C PRO A 34 -1.58 -0.91 3.26
N TYR A 35 -0.28 -1.18 3.11
CA TYR A 35 0.29 -2.15 2.20
C TYR A 35 0.56 -3.48 2.90
N ASN A 36 0.21 -4.57 2.21
CA ASN A 36 0.56 -5.92 2.63
C ASN A 36 2.09 -6.04 2.80
N PRO A 37 2.61 -6.61 3.91
CA PRO A 37 4.06 -6.74 4.13
C PRO A 37 4.79 -7.49 3.01
N LYS A 38 4.19 -8.53 2.41
CA LYS A 38 4.76 -9.26 1.27
C LYS A 38 4.86 -8.39 0.02
N PHE A 39 3.91 -7.46 -0.16
CA PHE A 39 3.97 -6.50 -1.25
C PHE A 39 5.14 -5.54 -1.04
N VAL A 40 5.33 -5.03 0.18
CA VAL A 40 6.46 -4.15 0.52
C VAL A 40 7.80 -4.87 0.29
N GLU A 41 7.93 -6.11 0.74
CA GLU A 41 9.13 -6.93 0.53
C GLU A 41 9.45 -7.13 -0.96
N LYS A 42 8.43 -7.42 -1.78
CA LYS A 42 8.60 -7.56 -3.24
C LYS A 42 9.08 -6.26 -3.89
N ILE A 43 8.56 -5.10 -3.47
CA ILE A 43 9.01 -3.80 -3.99
C ILE A 43 10.47 -3.55 -3.63
N MET A 44 10.86 -3.83 -2.38
CA MET A 44 12.26 -3.70 -1.94
C MET A 44 13.21 -4.61 -2.73
N GLN A 45 12.78 -5.83 -3.04
CA GLN A 45 13.53 -6.75 -3.91
C GLN A 45 13.67 -6.17 -5.33
N SER A 46 12.58 -5.67 -5.92
CA SER A 46 12.60 -5.04 -7.24
C SER A 46 13.52 -3.81 -7.29
N GLU A 47 13.56 -2.97 -6.24
CA GLU A 47 14.50 -1.85 -6.17
C GLU A 47 15.97 -2.30 -6.20
N GLN A 48 16.28 -3.43 -5.55
CA GLN A 48 17.62 -4.01 -5.56
C GLN A 48 17.96 -4.59 -6.95
N GLU A 49 17.02 -5.30 -7.57
CA GLU A 49 17.17 -5.82 -8.94
C GLU A 49 17.42 -4.71 -9.95
N ILE A 50 16.75 -3.56 -9.79
CA ILE A 50 16.99 -2.36 -10.62
C ILE A 50 18.43 -1.86 -10.47
N LYS A 51 18.94 -1.75 -9.23
CA LYS A 51 20.32 -1.34 -8.97
C LYS A 51 21.34 -2.31 -9.56
N GLU A 52 21.01 -3.60 -9.56
CA GLU A 52 21.83 -4.67 -10.13
C GLU A 52 21.69 -4.81 -11.65
N GLY A 53 20.82 -4.01 -12.29
CA GLY A 53 20.57 -4.06 -13.73
C GLY A 53 19.73 -5.25 -14.20
N LYS A 54 19.11 -6.00 -13.27
CA LYS A 54 18.21 -7.13 -13.54
C LYS A 54 16.82 -6.63 -13.92
N VAL A 55 16.73 -5.88 -15.02
CA VAL A 55 15.47 -5.26 -15.48
C VAL A 55 15.14 -5.67 -16.89
N THR A 56 13.86 -5.88 -17.16
CA THR A 56 13.33 -6.04 -18.51
C THR A 56 12.64 -4.75 -18.93
N ARG A 57 13.19 -4.05 -19.94
CA ARG A 57 12.55 -2.86 -20.50
C ARG A 57 11.51 -3.27 -21.53
N ILE A 58 10.31 -2.72 -21.40
CA ILE A 58 9.20 -2.97 -22.31
C ILE A 58 8.83 -1.63 -22.94
N GLY A 59 9.02 -1.51 -24.26
CA GLY A 59 8.84 -0.25 -24.99
C GLY A 59 7.57 -0.15 -25.81
N SER A 60 6.73 -1.19 -25.83
CA SER A 60 5.49 -1.22 -26.61
C SER A 60 4.43 -2.07 -25.94
N GLU A 61 3.17 -1.79 -26.24
CA GLU A 61 2.02 -2.57 -25.75
C GLU A 61 2.12 -4.04 -26.18
N LYS A 62 2.58 -4.30 -27.41
CA LYS A 62 2.82 -5.67 -27.89
C LYS A 62 3.89 -6.39 -27.05
N GLY A 63 5.00 -5.72 -26.75
CA GLY A 63 6.04 -6.28 -25.89
C GLY A 63 5.57 -6.53 -24.45
N LEU A 64 4.64 -5.70 -23.95
CA LEU A 64 4.02 -5.91 -22.65
C LEU A 64 3.12 -7.15 -22.66
N ALA A 65 2.28 -7.29 -23.68
CA ALA A 65 1.40 -8.46 -23.84
C ALA A 65 2.20 -9.76 -23.93
N GLU A 66 3.30 -9.77 -24.70
CA GLU A 66 4.21 -10.91 -24.82
C GLU A 66 4.88 -11.25 -23.47
N PHE A 67 5.39 -10.24 -22.75
CA PHE A 67 6.00 -10.44 -21.43
C PHE A 67 5.02 -11.00 -20.40
N LEU A 68 3.77 -10.55 -20.42
CA LEU A 68 2.71 -11.01 -19.53
C LEU A 68 2.11 -12.37 -19.97
N GLY A 69 2.57 -12.94 -21.09
CA GLY A 69 2.07 -14.21 -21.60
C GLY A 69 0.61 -14.16 -22.06
N MET A 70 0.11 -12.96 -22.41
CA MET A 70 -1.24 -12.79 -22.92
C MET A 70 -1.29 -13.29 -24.35
N LYS A 71 -1.95 -14.43 -24.59
CA LYS A 71 -2.24 -14.91 -25.94
C LYS A 71 -3.30 -14.00 -26.55
N ASN A 72 -2.95 -13.31 -27.64
CA ASN A 72 -3.95 -12.70 -28.50
C ASN A 72 -4.69 -13.83 -29.21
N GLU A 73 -5.89 -14.17 -28.74
CA GLU A 73 -6.85 -14.87 -29.59
C GLU A 73 -7.42 -13.87 -30.59
N ALA A 74 -6.98 -14.04 -31.85
CA ALA A 74 -7.49 -13.52 -33.13
C ALA A 74 -7.77 -12.01 -33.25
#